data_AF-A0A2V6B8W8-F1
#
_entry.id   AF-A0A2V6B8W8-F1
#
_cell.length_a   1.000
_cell.length_b   1.000
_cell.length_c   1.000
_cell.angle_alpha   90.00
_cell.angle_beta   90.00
_cell.angle_gamma   90.00
#
_symmetry.space_group_name_H-M   'P 1'
#
loop_
_entity.id
_entity.type
_entity.pdbx_description
1 polymer ?
#
loop_
_entity_poly.entity_id
_entity_poly.type
_entity_poly.pdbx_seq_one_letter_code
_entity_poly.pdbx_strand_id
1 'polypeptide(L)' 'DADLRSPNFFVPLSDAQARKKVNSLMRYFTTQQNKQWFSEDLFYGLMRLRATEAASPSRYAEAFCCRKVLLGTAN' A
#
# COMPACT_ATOMS: atom_id res chain seq x y z
N ASP A 1 10.88 -5.18 -13.55
CA ASP A 1 9.86 -6.02 -12.91
C ASP A 1 9.63 -5.46 -11.51
N ALA A 2 8.42 -5.01 -11.18
CA ALA A 2 8.15 -4.29 -9.93
C ALA A 2 8.12 -5.21 -8.69
N ASP A 3 8.67 -6.43 -8.81
CA ASP A 3 8.63 -7.54 -7.84
C ASP A 3 7.25 -7.63 -7.16
N LEU A 4 6.19 -7.55 -7.98
CA LEU A 4 4.80 -7.67 -7.54
C LEU A 4 4.47 -9.14 -7.34
N ARG A 5 5.24 -9.81 -6.48
CA ARG A 5 4.87 -11.13 -5.93
C ARG A 5 3.39 -11.11 -5.56
N SER A 6 2.67 -12.18 -5.87
CA SER A 6 1.24 -12.29 -5.59
C SER A 6 1.02 -12.23 -4.07
N PRO A 7 0.56 -11.09 -3.52
CA PRO A 7 0.34 -10.99 -2.09
C PRO A 7 -0.93 -11.75 -1.72
N ASN A 8 -1.02 -12.16 -0.46
CA ASN A 8 -2.15 -12.97 0.02
C ASN A 8 -2.84 -12.37 1.25
N PHE A 9 -2.38 -11.21 1.71
CA PHE A 9 -2.95 -10.51 2.85
C PHE A 9 -3.07 -9.02 2.55
N PHE A 10 -4.29 -8.49 2.63
CA PHE A 10 -4.61 -7.13 2.25
C PHE A 10 -5.22 -6.38 3.41
N VAL A 11 -4.80 -5.13 3.59
CA VAL A 11 -5.29 -4.26 4.67
C VAL A 11 -5.87 -2.99 4.05
N PRO A 12 -7.21 -2.78 4.15
CA PRO A 12 -7.84 -1.53 3.74
C PRO A 12 -7.21 -0.33 4.46
N LEU A 13 -6.97 0.73 3.71
CA LEU A 13 -6.53 2.02 4.23
C LEU A 13 -7.66 3.06 4.10
N SER A 14 -7.74 3.93 5.09
CA SER A 14 -8.43 5.22 4.95
C SER A 14 -7.64 6.17 4.06
N ASP A 15 -8.32 7.15 3.45
CA ASP A 15 -7.68 8.21 2.66
C ASP A 15 -6.63 8.99 3.47
N ALA A 16 -6.87 9.16 4.78
CA ALA A 16 -5.91 9.81 5.67
C ALA A 16 -4.61 9.01 5.82
N GLN A 17 -4.71 7.67 5.95
CA GLN A 17 -3.55 6.79 6.01
C GLN A 17 -2.79 6.77 4.67
N ALA A 18 -3.50 6.65 3.55
CA ALA A 18 -2.89 6.67 2.22
C ALA A 18 -2.14 7.98 1.97
N ARG A 19 -2.77 9.13 2.27
CA ARG A 19 -2.14 10.45 2.15
C ARG A 19 -0.93 10.60 3.06
N LYS A 20 -1.05 10.20 4.33
CA LYS A 20 0.07 10.26 5.28
C LYS A 20 1.25 9.42 4.79
N LYS A 21 1.00 8.22 4.24
CA LYS A 21 2.03 7.36 3.65
C LYS A 21 2.74 8.07 2.50
N VAL A 22 2.00 8.54 1.50
CA VAL A 22 2.59 9.20 0.31
C VAL A 22 3.37 10.46 0.69
N ASN A 23 2.81 11.33 1.54
CA ASN A 23 3.51 12.52 2.01
C ASN A 23 4.83 12.18 2.73
N SER A 24 4.84 11.08 3.49
CA SER A 24 6.06 10.63 4.18
C SER A 24 7.12 10.12 3.20
N LEU A 25 6.70 9.39 2.17
CA LEU A 25 7.61 8.93 1.12
C LEU A 25 8.27 10.11 0.40
N MET A 26 7.46 11.08 -0.03
CA MET A 26 7.97 12.25 -0.76
C MET A 26 8.87 13.14 0.10
N ARG A 27 8.58 13.26 1.40
CA ARG A 27 9.35 14.10 2.33
C ARG A 27 10.70 13.51 2.71
N TYR A 28 10.76 12.21 3.01
CA TYR A 28 11.93 11.63 3.68
C TYR A 28 12.88 10.86 2.76
N PHE A 29 12.44 10.44 1.57
CA PHE A 29 13.28 9.69 0.62
C PHE A 29 13.80 10.58 -0.51
N THR A 30 14.44 11.69 -0.14
CA THR A 30 14.92 12.71 -1.10
C THR A 30 15.88 12.15 -2.15
N THR A 31 16.74 11.19 -1.79
CA THR A 31 17.67 10.54 -2.73
C THR A 31 16.97 9.72 -3.82
N GLN A 32 15.70 9.37 -3.64
CA GLN A 32 14.91 8.63 -4.62
C GLN A 32 14.15 9.54 -5.59
N GLN A 33 14.01 10.84 -5.30
CA GLN A 33 13.19 11.76 -6.10
C GLN A 33 13.63 11.88 -7.57
N ASN A 34 14.90 11.63 -7.88
CA ASN A 34 15.42 11.63 -9.26
C ASN A 34 15.10 10.35 -10.05
N LYS A 35 14.44 9.36 -9.43
CA LYS A 35 14.03 8.13 -10.11
C LYS A 35 12.67 8.34 -10.75
N GLN A 36 12.54 8.03 -12.04
CA GLN A 36 11.28 8.18 -12.79
C GLN A 36 10.08 7.48 -12.12
N TRP A 37 10.31 6.38 -11.39
CA TRP A 37 9.25 5.65 -10.70
C TRP A 37 8.84 6.27 -9.36
N PHE A 38 9.65 7.16 -8.77
CA PHE A 38 9.42 7.66 -7.41
C PHE A 38 8.43 8.84 -7.43
N SER A 39 7.15 8.52 -7.60
CA SER A 39 6.10 9.53 -7.79
C SER A 39 4.84 9.21 -6.97
N GLU A 40 4.11 10.25 -6.59
CA GLU A 40 2.89 10.12 -5.79
C GLU A 40 1.83 9.27 -6.48
N ASP A 41 1.64 9.48 -7.78
CA ASP A 41 0.67 8.76 -8.62
C ASP A 41 0.99 7.27 -8.69
N LEU A 42 2.27 6.87 -8.73
CA LEU A 42 2.64 5.46 -8.64
C LEU A 42 2.23 4.87 -7.29
N PHE A 43 2.52 5.56 -6.18
CA PHE A 43 2.19 5.06 -4.84
C PHE A 43 0.68 4.95 -4.62
N TYR A 44 -0.09 5.95 -5.04
CA TYR A 44 -1.55 5.89 -4.99
C TYR A 44 -2.11 4.83 -5.94
N GLY A 45 -1.57 4.72 -7.15
CA GLY A 45 -1.96 3.74 -8.15
C GLY A 45 -1.76 2.31 -7.65
N LEU A 46 -0.61 2.02 -7.05
CA LEU A 46 -0.34 0.72 -6.45
C LEU A 46 -1.34 0.38 -5.33
N MET A 47 -1.55 1.31 -4.38
CA MET A 47 -2.55 1.11 -3.32
C MET A 47 -3.96 0.90 -3.88
N ARG A 48 -4.29 1.56 -5.00
CA ARG A 48 -5.60 1.42 -5.66
C ARG A 48 -5.75 0.04 -6.28
N LEU A 49 -4.72 -0.46 -6.96
CA LEU A 49 -4.71 -1.82 -7.51
C LEU A 49 -4.92 -2.86 -6.41
N ARG A 50 -4.24 -2.72 -5.27
CA ARG A 50 -4.42 -3.62 -4.13
C ARG A 50 -5.81 -3.55 -3.53
N ALA A 51 -6.42 -2.37 -3.48
CA ALA A 51 -7.81 -2.23 -3.02
C ALA A 51 -8.77 -2.98 -3.97
N THR A 52 -8.54 -2.89 -5.28
CA THR A 52 -9.32 -3.61 -6.30
C THR A 52 -9.14 -5.13 -6.16
N GLU A 53 -7.90 -5.62 -6.03
CA GLU A 53 -7.59 -7.05 -5.84
C GLU A 53 -8.30 -7.63 -4.61
N ALA A 54 -8.37 -6.86 -3.51
CA ALA A 54 -8.98 -7.28 -2.26
C ALA A 54 -10.50 -7.09 -2.19
N ALA A 55 -11.13 -6.52 -3.24
CA ALA A 55 -12.50 -5.99 -3.17
C ALA A 55 -12.73 -5.13 -1.91
N SER A 56 -11.73 -4.28 -1.59
CA SER A 56 -11.71 -3.50 -0.36
C SER A 56 -12.91 -2.55 -0.27
N PRO A 57 -13.53 -2.38 0.91
CA PRO A 57 -14.57 -1.38 1.13
C PRO A 57 -14.03 0.06 1.05
N SER A 58 -12.71 0.25 1.17
CA SER A 58 -12.06 1.54 1.03
C SER A 58 -11.36 1.69 -0.32
N ARG A 59 -11.05 2.94 -0.68
CA ARG A 59 -10.42 3.28 -1.98
C ARG A 59 -9.02 2.71 -2.14
N TYR A 60 -8.29 2.52 -1.04
CA TYR A 60 -6.88 2.13 -1.00
C TYR A 60 -6.67 0.91 -0.11
N ALA A 61 -5.73 0.05 -0.44
CA ALA A 61 -5.26 -1.00 0.44
C ALA A 61 -3.76 -1.20 0.31
N GLU A 62 -3.15 -1.78 1.33
CA GLU A 62 -1.79 -2.32 1.26
C GLU A 62 -1.85 -3.83 1.16
N ALA A 63 -0.85 -4.41 0.49
CA ALA A 63 -0.75 -5.84 0.32
C ALA A 63 0.56 -6.37 0.91
N PHE A 64 0.48 -7.52 1.55
CA PHE A 64 1.56 -8.15 2.29
C PHE A 64 1.60 -9.65 1.98
N CYS A 65 2.76 -10.26 2.23
CA CYS A 65 2.92 -11.71 2.25
C CYS A 65 2.80 -12.21 3.69
N CYS A 66 1.79 -13.02 3.97
CA CYS A 66 1.54 -13.59 5.28
C CYS A 66 1.42 -15.12 5.17
N ARG A 67 2.31 -15.87 5.84
CA ARG A 67 2.20 -17.34 5.89
C ARG A 67 1.30 -17.82 7.04
N LYS A 68 1.31 -17.12 8.17
CA LYS A 68 0.55 -17.44 9.38
C LYS A 68 0.04 -16.15 10.00
N VAL A 69 -1.25 -16.07 10.32
CA VAL A 69 -1.86 -14.96 11.02
C VAL A 69 -2.52 -15.46 12.30
N LEU A 70 -2.33 -14.74 13.41
CA LEU A 70 -3.10 -14.95 14.62
C LEU A 70 -4.25 -13.94 14.60
N LEU A 71 -5.48 -14.44 14.53
CA LEU A 71 -6.65 -13.58 14.65
C LEU A 71 -6.94 -13.38 16.13
N GLY A 72 -6.87 -12.13 16.58
CA GLY A 72 -7.37 -11.78 17.90
C GLY A 72 -8.88 -11.95 17.92
N THR A 73 -9.40 -12.82 18.77
CA THR A 73 -10.80 -12.75 19.17
C THR A 73 -10.90 -11.73 20.28
N ALA A 74 -11.78 -10.73 20.13
CA ALA A 74 -12.13 -9.89 21.26
C ALA A 74 -12.80 -10.78 22.31
N ASN A 75 -12.26 -10.76 23.54
CA ASN A 75 -12.97 -11.26 24.71
C ASN A 75 -14.00 -10.22 25.15
#